data_AF-A0A1V5FWF9-F1
#
_entry.id   AF-A0A1V5FWF9-F1
#
_cell.length_a   1.000
_cell.length_b   1.000
_cell.length_c   1.000
_cell.angle_alpha   90.00
_cell.angle_beta   90.00
_cell.angle_gamma   90.00
#
_symmetry.space_group_name_H-M   'P 1'
#
loop_
_entity.id
_entity.type
_entity.pdbx_description
1 polymer ?
#
loop_
_entity_poly.entity_id
_entity_poly.type
_entity_poly.pdbx_seq_one_letter_code
_entity_poly.pdbx_strand_id
1 'polypeptide(L)' 'MLLAMYEHSVYVQSVVWGINAFDQWGVELGKRLANELLPALRGEGQAGDPISREMVSLMRAMASSH' A
#
# COMPACT_ATOMS: atom_id res chain seq x y z
N MET A 1 -29.35 7.25 10.02
CA MET A 1 -29.05 7.64 11.41
C MET A 1 -27.88 6.85 12.00
N LEU A 2 -27.85 5.52 11.89
CA LEU A 2 -26.73 4.70 12.43
C LEU A 2 -25.36 5.03 11.80
N LEU A 3 -25.27 5.20 10.48
CA LEU A 3 -24.03 5.58 9.81
C LEU A 3 -23.48 6.92 10.34
N ALA A 4 -24.33 7.95 10.37
CA ALA A 4 -23.97 9.27 10.90
C ALA A 4 -23.53 9.23 12.37
N MET A 5 -24.15 8.35 13.19
CA MET A 5 -23.72 8.13 14.58
C MET A 5 -22.28 7.59 14.65
N TYR A 6 -21.91 6.65 13.77
CA TYR A 6 -20.54 6.12 13.73
C TYR A 6 -19.53 7.13 13.16
N GLU A 7 -19.90 7.93 12.15
CA GLU A 7 -19.05 9.02 11.64
C GLU A 7 -18.70 10.03 12.74
N HIS A 8 -19.69 10.44 13.55
CA HIS A 8 -19.46 11.33 14.69
C HIS A 8 -18.65 10.65 15.81
N SER A 9 -18.87 9.37 16.06
CA SER A 9 -18.08 8.60 17.04
C SER A 9 -16.60 8.55 16.66
N VAL A 10 -16.27 8.28 15.39
CA VAL A 10 -14.88 8.28 14.88
C VAL A 10 -14.28 9.68 14.94
N TYR A 11 -15.06 10.72 14.60
CA TYR A 11 -14.62 12.11 14.72
C TYR A 11 -14.29 12.51 16.16
N VAL A 12 -15.13 12.18 17.14
CA VAL A 12 -14.84 12.50 18.55
C VAL A 12 -13.57 11.81 19.03
N GLN A 13 -13.37 10.54 18.64
CA GLN A 13 -12.15 9.80 18.96
C GLN A 13 -10.90 10.47 18.39
N SER A 14 -10.94 10.99 17.16
CA SER A 14 -9.80 11.68 16.56
C SER A 14 -9.45 12.97 17.29
N VAL A 15 -10.46 13.74 17.73
CA VAL A 15 -10.27 14.94 18.54
C VAL A 15 -9.64 14.60 19.90
N VAL A 16 -10.08 13.52 20.54
CA VAL A 16 -9.50 13.05 21.83
C VAL A 16 -8.04 12.65 21.67
N TRP A 17 -7.68 11.98 20.58
CA TRP A 17 -6.30 11.54 20.33
C TRP A 17 -5.42 12.59 19.63
N GLY A 18 -5.98 13.74 19.25
CA GLY A 18 -5.23 14.78 18.53
C GLY A 18 -4.74 14.34 17.16
N ILE A 19 -5.46 13.41 16.51
CA ILE A 19 -5.14 12.92 15.16
C ILE A 19 -6.18 13.42 14.16
N ASN A 20 -5.84 13.40 12.88
CA ASN A 20 -6.76 13.78 11.82
C ASN A 20 -7.60 12.56 11.37
N ALA A 21 -8.93 12.64 11.49
CA ALA A 21 -9.83 11.57 11.05
C ALA A 21 -9.99 11.49 9.52
N PHE A 22 -9.55 12.51 8.79
CA PHE A 22 -9.89 12.70 7.38
C PHE A 22 -8.68 12.57 6.44
N ASP A 23 -7.47 12.38 6.97
CA ASP A 23 -6.29 12.13 6.14
C ASP A 23 -5.97 10.64 5.96
N GLN A 24 -5.17 10.37 4.94
CA GLN A 24 -4.83 9.00 4.50
C GLN A 24 -3.39 8.92 3.97
N TRP A 25 -2.43 9.57 4.63
CA TRP A 25 -1.03 9.57 4.19
C TRP A 25 -0.43 8.16 4.02
N GLY A 26 -0.89 7.20 4.83
CA GLY A 26 -0.41 5.81 4.80
C GLY A 26 -0.56 5.10 3.44
N VAL A 27 -1.45 5.57 2.55
CA VAL A 27 -1.65 4.94 1.24
C VAL A 27 -0.58 5.32 0.21
N GLU A 28 0.16 6.41 0.42
CA GLU A 28 1.04 6.94 -0.61
C GLU A 28 2.27 6.09 -0.85
N LEU A 29 2.91 5.61 0.22
CA LEU A 29 4.12 4.80 0.10
C LEU A 29 3.83 3.50 -0.66
N GLY A 30 2.73 2.83 -0.34
CA GLY A 30 2.31 1.62 -1.06
C GLY A 30 2.05 1.89 -2.54
N LYS A 31 1.40 2.99 -2.88
CA LYS A 31 1.19 3.41 -4.28
C LYS A 31 2.51 3.67 -5.01
N ARG A 32 3.47 4.35 -4.37
CA ARG A 32 4.80 4.62 -4.96
C ARG A 32 5.58 3.32 -5.18
N LEU A 33 5.67 2.46 -4.16
CA LEU A 33 6.34 1.18 -4.25
C LEU A 33 5.73 0.26 -5.33
N ALA A 34 4.41 0.21 -5.43
CA ALA A 34 3.75 -0.56 -6.49
C ALA A 34 4.11 -0.05 -7.89
N ASN A 35 4.15 1.28 -8.09
CA ASN A 35 4.57 1.88 -9.36
C ASN A 35 6.03 1.60 -9.72
N GLU A 36 6.92 1.50 -8.72
CA GLU A 36 8.33 1.15 -8.92
C GLU A 36 8.55 -0.34 -9.16
N LEU A 37 7.77 -1.21 -8.50
CA LEU A 37 7.89 -2.66 -8.61
C LEU A 37 7.24 -3.23 -9.88
N LEU A 38 6.20 -2.57 -10.41
CA LEU A 38 5.50 -3.05 -11.60
C LEU A 38 6.41 -3.19 -12.84
N PRO A 39 7.28 -2.21 -13.18
CA PRO A 39 8.28 -2.39 -14.23
C PRO A 39 9.25 -3.55 -13.94
N ALA A 40 9.67 -3.72 -12.69
CA ALA A 40 10.54 -4.82 -12.30
C ALA A 40 9.85 -6.19 -12.49
N LEU A 41 8.55 -6.31 -12.23
CA LEU A 41 7.78 -7.53 -12.51
C LEU A 41 7.66 -7.81 -14.01
N ARG A 42 7.57 -6.78 -14.86
CA ARG A 42 7.52 -6.90 -16.33
C ARG A 42 8.88 -7.18 -16.97
N GLY A 43 9.96 -7.16 -16.18
CA GLY A 43 11.33 -7.30 -16.69
C GLY A 43 11.89 -6.02 -17.31
N GLU A 44 11.20 -4.89 -17.13
CA GLU A 44 11.56 -3.57 -17.65
C GLU A 44 12.43 -2.76 -16.66
N GLY A 45 12.87 -3.39 -15.57
CA GLY A 45 13.70 -2.76 -14.53
C GLY A 45 14.17 -3.73 -13.44
N GLN A 46 14.89 -3.19 -12.45
CA GLN A 46 15.33 -3.93 -11.26
C GLN A 46 14.65 -3.35 -10.01
N ALA A 47 14.16 -4.23 -9.13
CA ALA A 47 13.61 -3.80 -7.84
C ALA A 47 14.71 -3.20 -6.95
N GLY A 48 14.33 -2.33 -6.01
CA GLY A 48 15.28 -1.55 -5.20
C GLY A 48 16.19 -2.43 -4.33
N ASP A 49 15.65 -3.08 -3.31
CA ASP A 49 16.43 -3.84 -2.33
C ASP A 49 16.59 -5.33 -2.73
N PRO A 50 17.58 -6.04 -2.14
CA PRO A 50 17.85 -7.44 -2.48
C PRO A 50 16.70 -8.40 -2.23
N ILE A 51 15.89 -8.18 -1.17
CA ILE A 51 14.77 -9.06 -0.83
C ILE A 51 13.66 -8.89 -1.87
N SER A 52 13.35 -7.65 -2.24
CA SER A 52 12.36 -7.36 -3.30
C SER A 52 12.79 -7.92 -4.66
N ARG A 53 14.08 -7.88 -5.00
CA ARG A 53 14.60 -8.49 -6.23
C ARG A 53 14.40 -10.00 -6.27
N GLU A 54 14.69 -10.67 -5.16
CA GLU A 54 14.51 -12.12 -5.06
C GLU A 54 13.03 -12.50 -5.10
N MET A 55 12.17 -11.76 -4.42
CA MET A 55 10.73 -12.02 -4.49
C MET A 55 10.19 -11.83 -5.91
N VAL A 56 10.66 -10.80 -6.63
CA VAL A 56 10.30 -10.55 -8.03
C VAL A 56 10.81 -11.66 -8.95
N SER A 57 12.02 -12.21 -8.72
CA SER A 57 12.57 -13.31 -9.52
C SER A 57 11.73 -14.59 -9.35
N LEU A 58 11.37 -14.92 -8.11
CA LEU A 58 10.50 -16.05 -7.77
C LEU A 58 9.10 -15.89 -8.38
N MET A 59 8.50 -14.70 -8.27
CA MET A 59 7.19 -14.43 -8.86
C MET A 59 7.18 -14.60 -10.39
N ARG A 60 8.24 -14.16 -11.07
CA ARG A 60 8.38 -14.35 -12.53
C ARG A 60 8.56 -15.82 -12.90
N ALA A 61 9.36 -16.57 -12.15
CA ALA A 61 9.55 -18.01 -12.37
C ALA A 61 8.21 -18.78 -12.24
N MET A 62 7.40 -18.48 -11.23
CA MET A 62 6.08 -19.08 -11.07
C MET A 62 5.10 -18.69 -12.18
N ALA A 63 5.13 -17.44 -12.66
CA ALA A 63 4.27 -16.99 -13.75
C ALA A 63 4.59 -17.67 -15.09
N SER A 64 5.84 -18.12 -15.29
CA SER A 64 6.26 -18.86 -16.49
C SER A 64 6.00 -20.37 -16.45
N SER A 65 5.55 -20.91 -15.31
CA SER A 65 5.27 -22.35 -15.15
C SER A 65 3.81 -22.74 -15.48
N HIS A 66 3.03 -21.82 -16.03
CA HIS A 66 1.68 -21.99 -16.56
C HIS A 66 1.64 -21.48 -17.99
#